data_AF-A0A9Q1BPZ5-F1
#
_entry.id   AF-A0A9Q1BPZ5-F1
#
_cell.length_a   1.000
_cell.length_b   1.000
_cell.length_c   1.000
_cell.angle_alpha   90.00
_cell.angle_beta   90.00
_cell.angle_gamma   90.00
#
_symmetry.space_group_name_H-M   'P 1'
#
loop_
_entity.id
_entity.type
_entity.pdbx_description
1 polymer ?
#
loop_
_entity_poly.entity_id
_entity_poly.type
_entity_poly.pdbx_seq_one_letter_code
_entity_poly.pdbx_strand_id
1 'polypeptide(L)'
;MVPNFEPKYYSALAANCQRSSSETCVVDSTLLKRLPFPYFHNYLPNAYLYPSNASSEGKPVLAFVHNPKSGGTTIKNCMLKIFRPNPPVLLSFKTAYTIRENLLNGDVHLDDYYMGDSTLGICDYGSSRPCSYFTMMREPYDRVVSHYYFCKDGGQSYPPCDNSLEDFVLDSCNLFFRQTTVRFNCKETVDHYCDDKRMCPHSWHCNATEVHVDNMAITQHERETILQYVVQNLDKMFTVIGLVEEFDTSLELFQDTLGGNFHEFCQGMRGNKGSYIHRENGSGSKILSREEEVEAAKRRLRSNENVRRCLSDDEKIYEKAKELFKLQKEELEKRKKAQKESKAN
;
A
#
# COMPACT_ATOMS: atom_id res chain seq x y z
N MET A 1 -18.54 -22.02 19.53
CA MET A 1 -19.40 -21.83 18.34
C MET A 1 -18.56 -21.10 17.31
N VAL A 2 -18.43 -21.62 16.09
CA VAL A 2 -17.75 -20.89 15.01
C VAL A 2 -18.59 -19.66 14.66
N PRO A 3 -18.01 -18.45 14.52
CA PRO A 3 -18.73 -17.32 13.93
C PRO A 3 -19.07 -17.70 12.49
N ASN A 4 -20.34 -17.90 12.19
CA ASN A 4 -20.76 -18.20 10.83
C ASN A 4 -20.58 -16.93 9.99
N PHE A 5 -19.40 -16.78 9.36
CA PHE A 5 -19.00 -15.66 8.52
C PHE A 5 -19.76 -15.64 7.18
N GLU A 6 -21.09 -15.69 7.24
CA GLU A 6 -21.93 -15.22 6.14
C GLU A 6 -21.53 -13.77 5.81
N PRO A 7 -21.13 -13.46 4.57
CA PRO A 7 -20.63 -12.15 4.19
C PRO A 7 -21.78 -11.14 4.01
N LYS A 8 -22.41 -10.77 5.13
CA LYS A 8 -23.58 -9.87 5.20
C LYS A 8 -23.32 -8.47 4.63
N TYR A 9 -22.06 -8.11 4.40
CA TYR A 9 -21.63 -6.84 3.81
C TYR A 9 -21.49 -6.83 2.28
N TYR A 10 -21.69 -7.95 1.57
CA TYR A 10 -21.90 -7.88 0.10
C TYR A 10 -23.14 -7.05 -0.27
N SER A 11 -24.11 -6.93 0.64
CA SER A 11 -25.25 -6.03 0.50
C SER A 11 -24.81 -4.55 0.53
N ALA A 12 -24.00 -4.15 1.52
CA ALA A 12 -23.49 -2.79 1.66
C ALA A 12 -22.60 -2.36 0.48
N LEU A 13 -21.79 -3.28 -0.07
CA LEU A 13 -21.00 -3.06 -1.28
C LEU A 13 -21.86 -2.90 -2.56
N ALA A 14 -23.15 -3.28 -2.53
CA ALA A 14 -24.06 -3.18 -3.67
C ALA A 14 -25.17 -2.11 -3.50
N ALA A 15 -25.36 -1.54 -2.31
CA ALA A 15 -26.61 -0.84 -1.95
C ALA A 15 -26.59 0.71 -2.04
N ASN A 16 -25.50 1.34 -2.51
CA ASN A 16 -25.39 2.82 -2.59
C ASN A 16 -25.18 3.35 -4.02
N CYS A 17 -25.90 2.78 -5.00
CA CYS A 17 -25.93 3.24 -6.39
C CYS A 17 -27.36 3.46 -6.92
N GLN A 18 -28.11 4.41 -6.34
CA GLN A 18 -29.34 4.95 -6.96
C GLN A 18 -29.43 6.48 -6.80
N ARG A 19 -29.91 7.15 -7.87
CA ARG A 19 -30.18 8.60 -7.99
C ARG A 19 -28.99 9.55 -8.21
N SER A 20 -28.23 9.33 -9.28
CA SER A 20 -27.62 10.41 -10.08
C SER A 20 -27.50 9.99 -11.55
N SER A 21 -27.69 10.92 -12.49
CA SER A 21 -27.60 10.66 -13.95
C SER A 21 -26.17 10.78 -14.47
N SER A 22 -25.23 10.14 -13.77
CA SER A 22 -23.80 10.12 -14.08
C SER A 22 -23.30 8.69 -14.03
N GLU A 23 -22.80 8.18 -15.16
CA GLU A 23 -22.35 6.80 -15.32
C GLU A 23 -21.34 6.42 -14.23
N THR A 24 -21.73 5.51 -13.35
CA THR A 24 -20.92 5.03 -12.23
C THR A 24 -20.98 3.51 -12.22
N CYS A 25 -19.81 2.88 -12.30
CA CYS A 25 -19.68 1.47 -12.63
C CYS A 25 -20.08 0.58 -11.44
N VAL A 26 -21.19 -0.16 -11.58
CA VAL A 26 -21.50 -1.26 -10.66
C VAL A 26 -20.54 -2.41 -10.97
N VAL A 27 -19.50 -2.55 -10.16
CA VAL A 27 -18.61 -3.72 -10.23
C VAL A 27 -19.44 -4.96 -9.93
N ASP A 28 -19.47 -5.91 -10.86
CA ASP A 28 -20.22 -7.15 -10.65
C ASP A 28 -19.75 -7.87 -9.37
N SER A 29 -20.68 -8.23 -8.50
CA SER A 29 -20.41 -9.00 -7.29
C SER A 29 -19.79 -10.37 -7.59
N THR A 30 -20.03 -10.97 -8.76
CA THR A 30 -19.35 -12.23 -9.15
C THR A 30 -17.89 -11.97 -9.52
N LEU A 31 -17.60 -10.84 -10.17
CA LEU A 31 -16.24 -10.37 -10.42
C LEU A 31 -15.53 -10.07 -9.08
N LEU A 32 -16.11 -9.28 -8.17
CA LEU A 32 -15.54 -9.04 -6.83
C LEU A 32 -15.31 -10.32 -6.00
N LYS A 33 -16.09 -11.39 -6.22
CA LYS A 33 -15.87 -12.72 -5.61
C LYS A 33 -14.74 -13.51 -6.26
N ARG A 34 -14.54 -13.37 -7.57
CA ARG A 34 -13.38 -13.93 -8.30
C ARG A 34 -12.08 -13.17 -7.98
N LEU A 35 -12.17 -11.91 -7.54
CA LEU A 35 -11.02 -11.04 -7.38
C LEU A 35 -10.30 -11.17 -6.03
N PRO A 36 -8.95 -11.08 -6.02
CA PRO A 36 -8.10 -11.28 -4.85
C PRO A 36 -8.05 -10.05 -3.91
N PHE A 37 -9.19 -9.40 -3.63
CA PHE A 37 -9.21 -7.95 -3.80
C PHE A 37 -8.18 -7.07 -3.05
N PRO A 38 -7.87 -7.09 -1.73
CA PRO A 38 -8.46 -7.81 -0.58
C PRO A 38 -9.80 -7.26 -0.07
N TYR A 39 -10.24 -7.70 1.13
CA TYR A 39 -11.64 -7.60 1.56
C TYR A 39 -11.97 -6.35 2.38
N PHE A 40 -11.01 -5.79 3.11
CA PHE A 40 -11.14 -4.53 3.87
C PHE A 40 -12.36 -4.53 4.80
N HIS A 41 -12.41 -5.50 5.72
CA HIS A 41 -13.53 -5.65 6.65
C HIS A 41 -13.26 -4.99 8.01
N ASN A 42 -12.00 -4.77 8.40
CA ASN A 42 -11.66 -4.09 9.66
C ASN A 42 -10.52 -3.07 9.45
N TYR A 43 -10.89 -1.84 9.09
CA TYR A 43 -9.96 -0.78 8.66
C TYR A 43 -10.53 0.63 8.92
N LEU A 44 -9.64 1.63 9.06
CA LEU A 44 -10.02 3.04 9.22
C LEU A 44 -9.85 3.83 7.91
N PRO A 45 -10.89 4.51 7.40
CA PRO A 45 -10.80 5.35 6.21
C PRO A 45 -10.06 6.67 6.49
N ASN A 46 -9.86 7.50 5.46
CA ASN A 46 -9.05 8.70 5.55
C ASN A 46 -9.47 9.66 6.68
N ALA A 47 -8.57 9.90 7.64
CA ALA A 47 -8.88 10.63 8.88
C ALA A 47 -9.10 12.14 8.68
N TYR A 48 -8.87 12.68 7.48
CA TYR A 48 -9.21 14.06 7.12
C TYR A 48 -10.57 14.17 6.43
N LEU A 49 -10.98 13.14 5.68
CA LEU A 49 -12.25 13.12 4.94
C LEU A 49 -13.40 12.48 5.75
N TYR A 50 -13.09 11.59 6.68
CA TYR A 50 -14.04 10.82 7.48
C TYR A 50 -13.78 10.91 9.00
N PRO A 51 -13.67 12.13 9.59
CA PRO A 51 -13.23 12.31 10.98
C PRO A 51 -14.16 11.65 12.02
N SER A 52 -15.44 11.41 11.70
CA SER A 52 -16.39 10.70 12.57
C SER A 52 -16.04 9.23 12.80
N ASN A 53 -15.26 8.62 11.91
CA ASN A 53 -15.04 7.17 11.90
C ASN A 53 -13.79 6.74 12.67
N ALA A 54 -13.10 7.69 13.32
CA ALA A 54 -11.93 7.42 14.15
C ALA A 54 -12.26 6.83 15.54
N SER A 55 -13.53 6.83 15.96
CA SER A 55 -13.96 6.35 17.29
C SER A 55 -14.24 4.84 17.31
N SER A 56 -13.24 4.02 17.00
CA SER A 56 -13.29 2.59 17.31
C SER A 56 -13.10 2.34 18.81
N GLU A 57 -13.77 1.32 19.37
CA GLU A 57 -13.50 0.88 20.75
C GLU A 57 -12.10 0.24 20.82
N GLY A 58 -11.12 1.05 21.23
CA GLY A 58 -9.72 0.66 21.34
C GLY A 58 -8.84 1.17 20.20
N LYS A 59 -7.53 1.12 20.46
CA LYS A 59 -6.47 1.63 19.58
C LYS A 59 -6.39 0.79 18.29
N PRO A 60 -6.40 1.38 17.09
CA PRO A 60 -6.22 0.66 15.84
C PRO A 60 -4.83 0.00 15.75
N VAL A 61 -4.68 -0.96 14.85
CA VAL A 61 -3.38 -1.52 14.44
C VAL A 61 -2.78 -0.61 13.37
N LEU A 62 -1.57 -0.07 13.55
CA LEU A 62 -0.95 0.78 12.54
C LEU A 62 -0.20 -0.07 11.51
N ALA A 63 -0.52 0.06 10.22
CA ALA A 63 0.05 -0.78 9.17
C ALA A 63 0.65 0.08 8.04
N PHE A 64 1.99 0.17 7.99
CA PHE A 64 2.69 0.84 6.88
C PHE A 64 2.76 -0.08 5.66
N VAL A 65 2.10 0.33 4.58
CA VAL A 65 2.11 -0.33 3.28
C VAL A 65 3.25 0.25 2.46
N HIS A 66 4.38 -0.45 2.47
CA HIS A 66 5.61 0.01 1.83
C HIS A 66 5.53 -0.14 0.31
N ASN A 67 5.27 0.96 -0.39
CA ASN A 67 5.48 1.06 -1.84
C ASN A 67 7.00 1.19 -2.12
N PRO A 68 7.63 0.24 -2.83
CA PRO A 68 9.08 0.25 -3.03
C PRO A 68 9.60 1.50 -3.74
N LYS A 69 10.67 2.08 -3.17
CA LYS A 69 11.35 3.32 -3.60
C LYS A 69 10.56 4.63 -3.44
N SER A 70 9.38 4.56 -2.82
CA SER A 70 8.59 5.71 -2.36
C SER A 70 8.98 6.09 -0.91
N GLY A 71 10.26 6.37 -0.65
CA GLY A 71 10.76 6.85 0.66
C GLY A 71 10.71 5.88 1.85
N GLY A 72 10.10 4.70 1.70
CA GLY A 72 9.76 3.83 2.83
C GLY A 72 10.92 3.24 3.65
N THR A 73 12.16 3.28 3.19
CA THR A 73 13.33 2.99 4.06
C THR A 73 13.41 3.99 5.22
N THR A 74 13.15 5.28 4.98
CA THR A 74 13.09 6.29 6.04
C THR A 74 11.92 6.00 6.98
N ILE A 75 10.72 5.75 6.45
CA ILE A 75 9.53 5.50 7.28
C ILE A 75 9.73 4.25 8.17
N LYS A 76 10.24 3.14 7.63
CA LYS A 76 10.54 1.94 8.43
C LYS A 76 11.58 2.23 9.52
N ASN A 77 12.66 2.97 9.21
CA ASN A 77 13.65 3.41 10.20
C ASN A 77 13.08 4.36 11.26
N CYS A 78 12.04 5.13 10.93
CA CYS A 78 11.33 5.98 11.87
C CYS A 78 10.43 5.18 12.82
N MET A 79 9.58 4.29 12.29
CA MET A 79 8.70 3.45 13.12
C MET A 79 9.51 2.58 14.11
N LEU A 80 10.67 2.07 13.67
CA LEU A 80 11.65 1.35 14.51
C LEU A 80 12.28 2.19 15.64
N LYS A 81 12.13 3.52 15.63
CA LYS A 81 12.50 4.42 16.73
C LYS A 81 11.27 4.80 17.57
N ILE A 82 10.22 5.29 16.90
CA ILE A 82 9.01 5.89 17.49
C ILE A 82 8.29 4.90 18.42
N PHE A 83 8.17 3.64 18.03
CA PHE A 83 7.33 2.66 18.73
C PHE A 83 8.09 1.77 19.75
N ARG A 84 9.33 2.10 20.10
CA ARG A 84 10.08 1.37 21.13
C ARG A 84 9.37 1.47 22.50
N PRO A 85 9.34 0.40 23.31
CA PRO A 85 10.07 -0.86 23.16
C PRO A 85 9.44 -1.92 22.22
N ASN A 86 8.31 -1.62 21.56
CA ASN A 86 7.54 -2.57 20.74
C ASN A 86 7.72 -2.24 19.23
N PRO A 87 8.85 -2.62 18.58
CA PRO A 87 9.09 -2.31 17.17
C PRO A 87 8.06 -2.98 16.25
N PRO A 88 7.76 -2.41 15.07
CA PRO A 88 6.81 -3.02 14.14
C PRO A 88 7.32 -4.33 13.55
N VAL A 89 6.40 -5.27 13.33
CA VAL A 89 6.68 -6.54 12.64
C VAL A 89 6.80 -6.31 11.13
N LEU A 90 7.86 -6.88 10.53
CA LEU A 90 8.18 -6.73 9.11
C LEU A 90 7.46 -7.76 8.24
N LEU A 91 6.40 -7.34 7.54
CA LEU A 91 5.66 -8.20 6.60
C LEU A 91 6.21 -8.05 5.18
N SER A 92 7.25 -8.85 4.92
CA SER A 92 7.64 -9.28 3.58
C SER A 92 6.63 -10.31 3.04
N PHE A 93 6.67 -10.61 1.74
CA PHE A 93 5.84 -11.68 1.16
C PHE A 93 5.96 -13.01 1.91
N LYS A 94 7.20 -13.44 2.22
CA LYS A 94 7.46 -14.71 2.92
C LYS A 94 6.98 -14.75 4.36
N THR A 95 6.91 -13.61 5.05
CA THR A 95 6.39 -13.53 6.43
C THR A 95 4.88 -13.29 6.46
N ALA A 96 4.31 -12.66 5.44
CA ALA A 96 2.89 -12.33 5.40
C ALA A 96 1.96 -13.55 5.24
N TYR A 97 2.34 -14.60 4.50
CA TYR A 97 1.50 -15.81 4.45
C TYR A 97 1.47 -16.55 5.79
N THR A 98 2.63 -16.68 6.45
CA THR A 98 2.75 -17.35 7.75
C THR A 98 2.01 -16.60 8.86
N ILE A 99 2.13 -15.27 8.92
CA ILE A 99 1.37 -14.49 9.91
C ILE A 99 -0.15 -14.58 9.62
N ARG A 100 -0.60 -14.59 8.36
CA ARG A 100 -2.03 -14.79 8.03
C ARG A 100 -2.52 -16.19 8.41
N GLU A 101 -1.70 -17.21 8.21
CA GLU A 101 -1.98 -18.59 8.61
C GLU A 101 -2.15 -18.70 10.14
N ASN A 102 -1.14 -18.24 10.89
CA ASN A 102 -1.15 -18.23 12.35
C ASN A 102 -2.31 -17.40 12.94
N LEU A 103 -2.71 -16.29 12.29
CA LEU A 103 -3.86 -15.48 12.70
C LEU A 103 -5.20 -16.22 12.51
N LEU A 104 -5.37 -16.91 11.38
CA LEU A 104 -6.56 -17.70 11.09
C LEU A 104 -6.71 -18.91 12.02
N ASN A 105 -5.59 -19.54 12.40
CA ASN A 105 -5.55 -20.63 13.38
C ASN A 105 -5.72 -20.15 14.83
N GLY A 106 -5.45 -18.87 15.12
CA GLY A 106 -5.42 -18.32 16.47
C GLY A 106 -4.10 -18.57 17.23
N ASP A 107 -3.05 -19.04 16.54
CA ASP A 107 -1.71 -19.28 17.09
C ASP A 107 -1.01 -17.99 17.56
N VAL A 108 -1.40 -16.84 16.99
CA VAL A 108 -0.88 -15.50 17.33
C VAL A 108 -2.01 -14.47 17.42
N HIS A 109 -1.72 -13.35 18.09
CA HIS A 109 -2.56 -12.16 18.09
C HIS A 109 -1.93 -11.06 17.24
N LEU A 110 -2.71 -10.08 16.80
CA LEU A 110 -2.18 -8.93 16.06
C LEU A 110 -1.39 -7.98 16.98
N ASP A 111 -0.12 -7.78 16.65
CA ASP A 111 0.70 -6.68 17.14
C ASP A 111 0.06 -5.30 16.88
N ASP A 112 0.49 -4.31 17.66
CA ASP A 112 0.08 -2.91 17.48
C ASP A 112 0.56 -2.28 16.16
N TYR A 113 1.65 -2.79 15.59
CA TYR A 113 2.39 -2.13 14.52
C TYR A 113 2.94 -3.14 13.49
N TYR A 114 2.60 -2.91 12.22
CA TYR A 114 3.15 -3.64 11.08
C TYR A 114 3.77 -2.70 10.07
N MET A 115 4.80 -3.16 9.37
CA MET A 115 5.41 -2.43 8.26
C MET A 115 5.89 -3.38 7.17
N GLY A 116 5.82 -2.96 5.91
CA GLY A 116 6.35 -3.76 4.81
C GLY A 116 5.43 -3.84 3.61
N ASP A 117 5.86 -4.66 2.67
CA ASP A 117 5.41 -4.66 1.29
C ASP A 117 4.10 -5.48 1.15
N SER A 118 3.84 -6.39 2.10
CA SER A 118 2.67 -7.30 2.10
C SER A 118 1.74 -7.10 3.32
N THR A 119 1.75 -5.91 3.93
CA THR A 119 0.92 -5.54 5.10
C THR A 119 -0.56 -5.31 4.78
N LEU A 120 -0.90 -4.96 3.54
CA LEU A 120 -2.27 -4.59 3.17
C LEU A 120 -3.24 -5.78 3.38
N GLY A 121 -4.36 -5.51 4.03
CA GLY A 121 -5.38 -6.51 4.37
C GLY A 121 -5.07 -7.38 5.59
N ILE A 122 -3.98 -7.16 6.35
CA ILE A 122 -3.62 -8.03 7.48
C ILE A 122 -4.70 -8.13 8.57
N CYS A 123 -5.45 -7.05 8.85
CA CYS A 123 -6.56 -7.10 9.82
C CYS A 123 -7.79 -7.91 9.37
N ASP A 124 -7.91 -8.30 8.09
CA ASP A 124 -9.03 -9.11 7.59
C ASP A 124 -9.02 -10.57 8.13
N TYR A 125 -7.93 -11.00 8.78
CA TYR A 125 -7.66 -12.42 9.09
C TYR A 125 -7.82 -12.81 10.58
N GLY A 126 -8.12 -11.86 11.48
CA GLY A 126 -8.23 -12.19 12.92
C GLY A 126 -8.42 -11.02 13.89
N SER A 127 -8.78 -9.83 13.40
CA SER A 127 -8.85 -8.63 14.26
C SER A 127 -10.26 -8.28 14.73
N SER A 128 -10.40 -7.96 16.02
CA SER A 128 -11.46 -7.06 16.50
C SER A 128 -11.11 -5.58 16.28
N ARG A 129 -9.82 -5.23 16.22
CA ARG A 129 -9.29 -3.86 16.08
C ARG A 129 -9.16 -3.46 14.59
N PRO A 130 -9.61 -2.28 14.16
CA PRO A 130 -9.39 -1.85 12.77
C PRO A 130 -7.92 -1.55 12.49
N CYS A 131 -7.48 -1.84 11.26
CA CYS A 131 -6.18 -1.40 10.75
C CYS A 131 -6.24 0.05 10.29
N SER A 132 -5.35 0.88 10.81
CA SER A 132 -5.00 2.18 10.23
C SER A 132 -3.89 1.97 9.20
N TYR A 133 -4.27 1.71 7.94
CA TYR A 133 -3.31 1.58 6.84
C TYR A 133 -2.81 2.96 6.41
N PHE A 134 -1.51 3.09 6.21
CA PHE A 134 -0.91 4.29 5.64
C PHE A 134 0.21 3.93 4.65
N THR A 135 0.47 4.83 3.69
CA THR A 135 1.45 4.61 2.63
C THR A 135 2.18 5.89 2.26
N MET A 136 3.37 5.74 1.68
CA MET A 136 4.07 6.80 0.96
C MET A 136 4.02 6.48 -0.53
N MET A 137 3.54 7.40 -1.34
CA MET A 137 3.55 7.32 -2.80
C MET A 137 4.58 8.27 -3.40
N ARG A 138 4.85 8.09 -4.69
CA ARG A 138 5.82 8.82 -5.49
C ARG A 138 5.39 8.72 -6.94
N GLU A 139 5.73 9.72 -7.75
CA GLU A 139 5.43 9.72 -9.19
C GLU A 139 5.99 8.44 -9.86
N PRO A 140 5.22 7.71 -10.70
CA PRO A 140 5.60 6.37 -11.14
C PRO A 140 6.91 6.27 -11.94
N TYR A 141 7.24 7.27 -12.76
CA TYR A 141 8.49 7.29 -13.53
C TYR A 141 9.67 7.62 -12.61
N ASP A 142 9.50 8.58 -11.70
CA ASP A 142 10.48 8.84 -10.62
C ASP A 142 10.69 7.62 -9.70
N ARG A 143 9.63 6.83 -9.42
CA ARG A 143 9.70 5.57 -8.67
C ARG A 143 10.56 4.55 -9.40
N VAL A 144 10.25 4.22 -10.65
CA VAL A 144 10.95 3.14 -11.38
C VAL A 144 12.37 3.51 -11.79
N VAL A 145 12.63 4.76 -12.19
CA VAL A 145 14.00 5.25 -12.47
C VAL A 145 14.84 5.19 -11.20
N SER A 146 14.27 5.57 -10.04
CA SER A 146 14.90 5.39 -8.73
C SER A 146 14.99 3.93 -8.25
N HIS A 147 14.34 2.98 -8.92
CA HIS A 147 14.44 1.55 -8.63
C HIS A 147 15.57 0.91 -9.45
N TYR A 148 15.61 1.19 -10.75
CA TYR A 148 16.67 0.75 -11.66
C TYR A 148 18.05 1.22 -11.19
N TYR A 149 18.22 2.53 -10.93
CA TYR A 149 19.52 3.06 -10.48
C TYR A 149 19.91 2.59 -9.06
N PHE A 150 18.94 2.30 -8.18
CA PHE A 150 19.23 1.66 -6.90
C PHE A 150 19.79 0.25 -7.09
N CYS A 151 19.26 -0.51 -8.05
CA CYS A 151 19.73 -1.85 -8.36
C CYS A 151 21.11 -1.84 -9.03
N LYS A 152 21.36 -0.93 -9.99
CA LYS A 152 22.67 -0.78 -10.64
C LYS A 152 23.80 -0.46 -9.63
N ASP A 153 23.46 0.19 -8.51
CA ASP A 153 24.34 0.45 -7.37
C ASP A 153 24.46 -0.73 -6.37
N GLY A 154 24.03 -1.94 -6.74
CA GLY A 154 24.10 -3.15 -5.92
C GLY A 154 22.94 -3.31 -4.92
N GLY A 155 21.89 -2.49 -5.02
CA GLY A 155 20.68 -2.64 -4.21
C GLY A 155 19.86 -3.86 -4.63
N GLN A 156 19.48 -4.71 -3.67
CA GLN A 156 18.62 -5.87 -3.96
C GLN A 156 17.28 -5.43 -4.57
N SER A 157 16.96 -5.98 -5.75
CA SER A 157 15.77 -5.67 -6.54
C SER A 157 15.19 -6.94 -7.15
N TYR A 158 13.89 -6.91 -7.41
CA TYR A 158 13.22 -7.80 -8.35
C TYR A 158 12.32 -6.92 -9.24
N PRO A 159 12.46 -6.95 -10.58
CA PRO A 159 13.40 -7.74 -11.38
C PRO A 159 14.89 -7.38 -11.13
N PRO A 160 15.84 -8.20 -11.60
CA PRO A 160 17.23 -7.78 -11.73
C PRO A 160 17.36 -6.66 -12.78
N CYS A 161 18.33 -5.77 -12.59
CA CYS A 161 18.55 -4.61 -13.44
C CYS A 161 19.66 -4.83 -14.49
N ASP A 162 20.03 -6.06 -14.82
CA ASP A 162 21.03 -6.33 -15.87
C ASP A 162 20.53 -5.91 -17.26
N ASN A 163 19.22 -6.01 -17.48
CA ASN A 163 18.49 -5.59 -18.68
C ASN A 163 18.53 -4.05 -18.90
N SER A 164 17.88 -3.58 -19.97
CA SER A 164 17.67 -2.13 -20.16
C SER A 164 16.72 -1.56 -19.10
N LEU A 165 16.72 -0.22 -18.95
CA LEU A 165 15.76 0.48 -18.10
C LEU A 165 14.32 0.21 -18.55
N GLU A 166 14.08 0.18 -19.86
CA GLU A 166 12.77 -0.08 -20.46
C GLU A 166 12.26 -1.48 -20.10
N ASP A 167 13.09 -2.52 -20.26
CA ASP A 167 12.72 -3.90 -19.91
C ASP A 167 12.48 -4.03 -18.40
N PHE A 168 13.35 -3.46 -17.57
CA PHE A 168 13.21 -3.41 -16.11
C PHE A 168 11.89 -2.75 -15.68
N VAL A 169 11.40 -1.75 -16.41
CA VAL A 169 10.10 -1.11 -16.16
C VAL A 169 8.94 -2.01 -16.58
N LEU A 170 9.06 -2.72 -17.71
CA LEU A 170 8.05 -3.69 -18.17
C LEU A 170 7.91 -4.89 -17.23
N ASP A 171 9.01 -5.33 -16.62
CA ASP A 171 8.99 -6.37 -15.57
C ASP A 171 8.42 -5.83 -14.24
N SER A 172 8.83 -4.63 -13.81
CA SER A 172 8.36 -3.96 -12.57
C SER A 172 7.06 -3.16 -12.71
N CYS A 173 6.26 -3.53 -13.71
CA CYS A 173 5.00 -2.92 -14.12
C CYS A 173 4.00 -2.74 -12.97
N ASN A 174 3.27 -1.62 -12.96
CA ASN A 174 2.09 -1.38 -12.11
C ASN A 174 2.24 -1.85 -10.64
N LEU A 175 3.38 -1.57 -10.01
CA LEU A 175 3.78 -2.19 -8.74
C LEU A 175 2.82 -1.86 -7.59
N PHE A 176 2.25 -0.66 -7.55
CA PHE A 176 1.31 -0.26 -6.50
C PHE A 176 -0.11 -0.80 -6.78
N PHE A 177 -0.51 -0.86 -8.05
CA PHE A 177 -1.75 -1.57 -8.43
C PHE A 177 -1.67 -3.08 -8.15
N ARG A 178 -0.51 -3.72 -8.36
CA ARG A 178 -0.24 -5.09 -7.90
C ARG A 178 -0.36 -5.17 -6.38
N GLN A 179 0.30 -4.29 -5.63
CA GLN A 179 0.27 -4.26 -4.16
C GLN A 179 -1.14 -4.07 -3.57
N THR A 180 -1.99 -3.28 -4.23
CA THR A 180 -3.40 -3.11 -3.82
C THR A 180 -4.32 -4.28 -4.20
N THR A 181 -3.82 -5.28 -4.94
CA THR A 181 -4.58 -6.43 -5.45
C THR A 181 -4.04 -7.81 -5.02
N VAL A 182 -3.14 -7.91 -4.03
CA VAL A 182 -2.68 -9.21 -3.50
C VAL A 182 -3.54 -9.74 -2.36
N ARG A 183 -4.29 -10.82 -2.60
CA ARG A 183 -4.64 -11.82 -1.56
C ARG A 183 -3.69 -13.02 -1.63
N PHE A 184 -3.53 -13.65 -0.48
CA PHE A 184 -2.90 -14.95 -0.31
C PHE A 184 -3.98 -16.04 -0.36
N ASN A 185 -3.68 -17.19 -0.96
CA ASN A 185 -4.64 -18.29 -1.06
C ASN A 185 -4.58 -19.16 0.19
N CYS A 186 -5.31 -18.73 1.22
CA CYS A 186 -5.52 -19.49 2.46
C CYS A 186 -6.75 -20.40 2.33
N LYS A 187 -6.58 -21.68 2.64
CA LYS A 187 -7.64 -22.70 2.61
C LYS A 187 -7.79 -23.32 3.98
N GLU A 188 -9.03 -23.46 4.41
CA GLU A 188 -9.38 -24.30 5.54
C GLU A 188 -9.24 -25.78 5.15
N THR A 189 -8.60 -26.56 6.01
CA THR A 189 -8.50 -28.01 5.92
C THR A 189 -9.04 -28.61 7.22
N VAL A 190 -9.94 -29.58 7.07
CA VAL A 190 -10.37 -30.44 8.19
C VAL A 190 -9.37 -31.58 8.25
N ASP A 191 -8.68 -31.75 9.37
CA ASP A 191 -7.74 -32.87 9.54
C ASP A 191 -8.51 -34.21 9.40
N HIS A 192 -8.11 -34.99 8.39
CA HIS A 192 -8.78 -36.22 8.01
C HIS A 192 -8.51 -37.40 8.95
N TYR A 193 -7.62 -37.26 9.94
CA TYR A 193 -7.30 -38.31 10.91
C TYR A 193 -8.18 -38.34 12.18
N CYS A 194 -9.21 -37.47 12.28
CA CYS A 194 -10.11 -37.42 13.43
C CYS A 194 -11.47 -38.09 13.16
N ASP A 195 -11.75 -39.21 13.84
CA ASP A 195 -13.01 -39.96 13.71
C ASP A 195 -14.26 -39.21 14.23
N ASP A 196 -14.14 -38.39 15.29
CA ASP A 196 -15.26 -37.56 15.76
C ASP A 196 -15.22 -36.14 15.16
N LYS A 197 -16.06 -35.94 14.15
CA LYS A 197 -16.30 -34.67 13.44
C LYS A 197 -16.72 -33.48 14.31
N ARG A 198 -16.95 -33.68 15.62
CA ARG A 198 -17.28 -32.61 16.59
C ARG A 198 -16.08 -32.13 17.39
N MET A 199 -14.91 -32.76 17.23
CA MET A 199 -13.67 -32.41 17.95
C MET A 199 -12.48 -32.10 17.04
N CYS A 200 -12.62 -32.18 15.71
CA CYS A 200 -11.60 -31.74 14.77
C CYS A 200 -11.27 -30.24 14.98
N PRO A 201 -10.02 -29.86 15.30
CA PRO A 201 -9.59 -28.48 15.08
C PRO A 201 -9.61 -28.21 13.57
N HIS A 202 -10.10 -27.05 13.17
CA HIS A 202 -9.98 -26.57 11.80
C HIS A 202 -8.60 -25.92 11.66
N SER A 203 -7.78 -26.36 10.70
CA SER A 203 -6.51 -25.71 10.37
C SER A 203 -6.66 -24.91 9.08
N TRP A 204 -5.93 -23.80 8.98
CA TRP A 204 -5.76 -23.05 7.74
C TRP A 204 -4.35 -23.26 7.20
N HIS A 205 -4.25 -23.34 5.87
CA HIS A 205 -2.99 -23.39 5.15
C HIS A 205 -2.96 -22.35 4.03
N CYS A 206 -2.00 -21.44 4.09
CA CYS A 206 -1.82 -20.29 3.19
C CYS A 206 -0.69 -20.55 2.19
N ASN A 207 -1.04 -20.67 0.91
CA ASN A 207 -0.03 -20.92 -0.12
C ASN A 207 0.88 -19.71 -0.37
N ALA A 208 2.18 -19.95 -0.48
CA ALA A 208 3.22 -18.98 -0.81
C ALA A 208 3.25 -18.62 -2.32
N THR A 209 2.08 -18.35 -2.92
CA THR A 209 1.94 -17.88 -4.30
C THR A 209 1.07 -16.62 -4.35
N GLU A 210 1.59 -15.51 -4.86
CA GLU A 210 0.81 -14.27 -5.06
C GLU A 210 -0.14 -14.42 -6.26
N VAL A 211 -1.43 -14.21 -6.03
CA VAL A 211 -2.42 -14.06 -7.10
C VAL A 211 -2.50 -12.57 -7.47
N HIS A 212 -1.56 -12.11 -8.29
CA HIS A 212 -1.63 -10.76 -8.87
C HIS A 212 -2.72 -10.68 -9.95
N VAL A 213 -3.34 -9.51 -10.09
CA VAL A 213 -4.25 -9.17 -11.20
C VAL A 213 -3.67 -9.49 -12.59
N ASP A 214 -2.36 -9.32 -12.79
CA ASP A 214 -1.67 -9.61 -14.06
C ASP A 214 -1.58 -11.11 -14.39
N ASN A 215 -1.67 -11.98 -13.37
CA ASN A 215 -1.60 -13.44 -13.52
C ASN A 215 -3.01 -14.09 -13.65
N MET A 216 -4.07 -13.29 -13.63
CA MET A 216 -5.44 -13.78 -13.70
C MET A 216 -5.93 -13.88 -15.15
N ALA A 217 -6.74 -14.90 -15.45
CA ALA A 217 -7.54 -14.94 -16.67
C ALA A 217 -8.72 -13.95 -16.56
N ILE A 218 -8.42 -12.68 -16.82
CA ILE A 218 -9.38 -11.56 -16.90
C ILE A 218 -9.25 -10.81 -18.22
N THR A 219 -10.35 -10.20 -18.64
CA THR A 219 -10.42 -9.28 -19.78
C THR A 219 -9.86 -7.91 -19.43
N GLN A 220 -9.53 -7.12 -20.46
CA GLN A 220 -9.15 -5.71 -20.32
C GLN A 220 -10.24 -4.89 -19.59
N HIS A 221 -11.52 -5.18 -19.85
CA HIS A 221 -12.63 -4.51 -19.17
C HIS A 221 -12.66 -4.84 -17.68
N GLU A 222 -12.56 -6.12 -17.31
CA GLU A 222 -12.46 -6.53 -15.89
C GLU A 222 -11.26 -5.83 -15.21
N ARG A 223 -10.10 -5.72 -15.88
CA ARG A 223 -8.94 -4.97 -15.37
C ARG A 223 -9.26 -3.50 -15.09
N GLU A 224 -9.91 -2.83 -16.04
CA GLU A 224 -10.33 -1.43 -15.90
C GLU A 224 -11.35 -1.25 -14.76
N THR A 225 -12.24 -2.21 -14.55
CA THR A 225 -13.18 -2.20 -13.41
C THR A 225 -12.45 -2.34 -12.06
N ILE A 226 -11.47 -3.24 -11.94
CA ILE A 226 -10.63 -3.39 -10.73
C ILE A 226 -9.92 -2.06 -10.43
N LEU A 227 -9.34 -1.45 -11.45
CA LEU A 227 -8.60 -0.19 -11.35
C LEU A 227 -9.50 0.98 -10.94
N GLN A 228 -10.68 1.10 -11.55
CA GLN A 228 -11.68 2.09 -11.15
C GLN A 228 -12.08 1.90 -9.68
N TYR A 229 -12.27 0.67 -9.21
CA TYR A 229 -12.57 0.40 -7.81
C TYR A 229 -11.41 0.83 -6.89
N VAL A 230 -10.15 0.52 -7.21
CA VAL A 230 -8.98 0.96 -6.42
C VAL A 230 -8.93 2.49 -6.34
N VAL A 231 -9.09 3.19 -7.47
CA VAL A 231 -9.10 4.66 -7.54
C VAL A 231 -10.26 5.27 -6.76
N GLN A 232 -11.47 4.71 -6.86
CA GLN A 232 -12.69 5.24 -6.20
C GLN A 232 -12.79 4.91 -4.70
N ASN A 233 -11.88 4.10 -4.16
CA ASN A 233 -11.86 3.70 -2.76
C ASN A 233 -10.50 3.89 -2.08
N LEU A 234 -9.53 4.56 -2.73
CA LEU A 234 -8.19 4.82 -2.19
C LEU A 234 -8.24 5.63 -0.88
N ASP A 235 -9.23 6.51 -0.76
CA ASP A 235 -9.60 7.29 0.42
C ASP A 235 -10.21 6.46 1.57
N LYS A 236 -10.68 5.24 1.28
CA LYS A 236 -11.19 4.30 2.27
C LYS A 236 -10.09 3.30 2.64
N MET A 237 -9.31 2.85 1.66
CA MET A 237 -8.19 1.92 1.86
C MET A 237 -7.09 2.46 2.79
N PHE A 238 -6.87 3.79 2.81
CA PHE A 238 -5.79 4.41 3.58
C PHE A 238 -6.29 5.53 4.50
N THR A 239 -5.96 5.41 5.79
CA THR A 239 -6.25 6.40 6.83
C THR A 239 -5.49 7.71 6.60
N VAL A 240 -4.29 7.62 6.00
CA VAL A 240 -3.50 8.76 5.52
C VAL A 240 -2.55 8.31 4.40
N ILE A 241 -2.36 9.17 3.40
CA ILE A 241 -1.44 8.96 2.27
C ILE A 241 -0.38 10.07 2.28
N GLY A 242 0.89 9.74 2.12
CA GLY A 242 1.99 10.70 1.96
C GLY A 242 2.58 10.68 0.54
N LEU A 243 3.29 11.75 0.17
CA LEU A 243 4.01 11.92 -1.11
C LEU A 243 5.50 12.19 -0.86
N VAL A 244 6.39 11.53 -1.60
CA VAL A 244 7.85 11.76 -1.50
C VAL A 244 8.24 13.18 -1.93
N GLU A 245 7.46 13.74 -2.84
CA GLU A 245 7.55 15.09 -3.39
C GLU A 245 7.27 16.14 -2.31
N GLU A 246 6.37 15.85 -1.37
CA GLU A 246 6.03 16.67 -0.20
C GLU A 246 6.33 15.91 1.11
N PHE A 247 7.56 15.36 1.21
CA PHE A 247 7.95 14.44 2.27
C PHE A 247 7.77 15.02 3.69
N ASP A 248 8.25 16.24 3.92
CA ASP A 248 8.23 16.84 5.25
C ASP A 248 6.77 17.11 5.70
N THR A 249 5.88 17.60 4.81
CA THR A 249 4.42 17.70 5.05
C THR A 249 3.74 16.33 5.25
N SER A 250 4.21 15.29 4.55
CA SER A 250 3.69 13.92 4.73
C SER A 250 3.94 13.39 6.14
N LEU A 251 5.06 13.75 6.75
CA LEU A 251 5.37 13.39 8.14
C LEU A 251 4.51 14.16 9.15
N GLU A 252 4.14 15.42 8.87
CA GLU A 252 3.17 16.16 9.70
C GLU A 252 1.80 15.47 9.67
N LEU A 253 1.32 15.08 8.48
CA LEU A 253 0.06 14.36 8.31
C LEU A 253 0.06 13.01 9.03
N PHE A 254 1.18 12.28 9.01
CA PHE A 254 1.33 11.04 9.78
C PHE A 254 1.35 11.28 11.30
N GLN A 255 1.99 12.35 11.77
CA GLN A 255 2.01 12.72 13.19
C GLN A 255 0.62 13.16 13.72
N ASP A 256 -0.16 13.92 12.94
CA ASP A 256 -1.52 14.37 13.30
C ASP A 256 -2.55 13.22 13.30
N THR A 257 -2.39 12.20 12.44
CA THR A 257 -3.38 11.10 12.30
C THR A 257 -3.03 9.83 13.05
N LEU A 258 -1.77 9.39 13.01
CA LEU A 258 -1.34 8.10 13.57
C LEU A 258 -0.81 8.24 15.00
N GLY A 259 -0.55 9.48 15.43
CA GLY A 259 0.20 9.79 16.64
C GLY A 259 1.67 9.35 16.57
N GLY A 260 2.42 9.65 17.63
CA GLY A 260 3.86 9.47 17.66
C GLY A 260 4.58 10.52 16.80
N ASN A 261 5.85 10.76 17.12
CA ASN A 261 6.55 11.97 16.72
C ASN A 261 7.20 11.81 15.32
N PHE A 262 6.39 11.46 14.31
CA PHE A 262 6.83 11.22 12.93
C PHE A 262 7.52 12.44 12.31
N HIS A 263 6.96 13.64 12.42
CA HIS A 263 7.62 14.83 11.90
C HIS A 263 8.93 15.11 12.66
N GLU A 264 8.88 15.14 13.99
CA GLU A 264 10.02 15.54 14.81
C GLU A 264 11.25 14.64 14.64
N PHE A 265 11.07 13.32 14.53
CA PHE A 265 12.16 12.35 14.38
C PHE A 265 12.60 12.08 12.93
N CYS A 266 11.75 12.39 11.93
CA CYS A 266 12.01 12.04 10.53
C CYS A 266 12.26 13.24 9.60
N GLN A 267 11.91 14.46 10.04
CA GLN A 267 12.27 15.70 9.32
C GLN A 267 13.76 15.70 8.99
N GLY A 268 14.11 16.03 7.75
CA GLY A 268 15.50 16.02 7.29
C GLY A 268 16.16 14.63 7.15
N MET A 269 15.52 13.50 7.54
CA MET A 269 16.02 12.14 7.27
C MET A 269 15.88 11.76 5.78
N ARG A 270 16.59 12.48 4.91
CA ARG A 270 16.59 12.34 3.44
C ARG A 270 17.41 11.13 2.96
N GLY A 271 17.12 9.97 3.56
CA GLY A 271 17.75 8.68 3.26
C GLY A 271 17.71 8.37 1.77
N ASN A 272 18.89 8.17 1.19
CA ASN A 272 19.11 7.87 -0.23
C ASN A 272 18.55 8.91 -1.23
N LYS A 273 18.33 10.17 -0.82
CA LYS A 273 17.99 11.27 -1.75
C LYS A 273 19.23 11.66 -2.56
N GLY A 274 19.46 10.94 -3.66
CA GLY A 274 20.53 11.24 -4.62
C GLY A 274 21.89 10.60 -4.33
N SER A 275 21.94 9.50 -3.55
CA SER A 275 23.20 8.88 -3.11
C SER A 275 23.75 7.75 -4.01
N TYR A 276 23.09 7.42 -5.13
CA TYR A 276 23.58 6.37 -6.05
C TYR A 276 24.71 6.95 -6.93
N ILE A 277 25.92 6.41 -6.86
CA ILE A 277 27.11 6.95 -7.53
C ILE A 277 27.55 5.99 -8.63
N HIS A 278 27.24 6.33 -9.88
CA HIS A 278 27.83 5.68 -11.03
C HIS A 278 29.35 5.88 -11.05
N ARG A 279 30.09 4.81 -10.73
CA ARG A 279 31.50 4.67 -11.10
C ARG A 279 31.59 4.21 -12.56
N GLU A 280 31.43 5.13 -13.50
CA GLU A 280 31.79 4.85 -14.90
C GLU A 280 33.31 4.70 -15.03
N ASN A 281 33.75 3.46 -15.22
CA ASN A 281 35.14 3.13 -15.52
C ASN A 281 35.44 3.35 -17.02
N GLY A 282 35.49 4.59 -17.51
CA GLY A 282 36.15 4.87 -18.79
C GLY A 282 35.73 6.10 -19.60
N SER A 283 36.75 6.83 -20.07
CA SER A 283 36.77 7.63 -21.31
C SER A 283 35.60 8.58 -21.63
N GLY A 284 35.79 9.86 -21.26
CA GLY A 284 35.62 10.97 -22.22
C GLY A 284 34.23 11.39 -22.65
N SER A 285 33.16 10.71 -22.22
CA SER A 285 31.79 11.20 -22.43
C SER A 285 31.57 12.52 -21.69
N LYS A 286 30.66 13.35 -22.20
CA LYS A 286 30.28 14.60 -21.57
C LYS A 286 29.49 14.29 -20.29
N ILE A 287 30.14 14.43 -19.14
CA ILE A 287 29.54 14.19 -17.82
C ILE A 287 28.25 15.01 -17.70
N LEU A 288 27.12 14.32 -17.75
CA LEU A 288 25.82 14.88 -17.38
C LEU A 288 25.77 14.99 -15.85
N SER A 289 25.04 15.97 -15.34
CA SER A 289 24.63 15.90 -13.95
C SER A 289 23.67 14.72 -13.76
N ARG A 290 23.72 14.11 -12.58
CA ARG A 290 22.79 13.05 -12.13
C ARG A 290 21.31 13.40 -12.35
N GLU A 291 20.96 14.68 -12.28
CA GLU A 291 19.60 15.17 -12.49
C GLU A 291 19.23 15.20 -13.99
N GLU A 292 20.16 15.57 -14.87
CA GLU A 292 20.00 15.45 -16.33
C GLU A 292 19.88 13.99 -16.78
N GLU A 293 20.62 13.06 -16.16
CA GLU A 293 20.50 11.61 -16.42
C GLU A 293 19.11 11.07 -16.04
N VAL A 294 18.63 11.41 -14.84
CA VAL A 294 17.30 11.01 -14.35
C VAL A 294 16.19 11.59 -15.22
N GLU A 295 16.29 12.87 -15.62
CA GLU A 295 15.30 13.47 -16.52
C GLU A 295 15.42 12.96 -17.97
N ALA A 296 16.61 12.59 -18.44
CA ALA A 296 16.77 11.91 -19.72
C ALA A 296 16.14 10.51 -19.70
N ALA A 297 16.33 9.74 -18.62
CA ALA A 297 15.69 8.45 -18.40
C ALA A 297 14.15 8.58 -18.35
N LYS A 298 13.62 9.57 -17.60
CA LYS A 298 12.18 9.86 -17.54
C LYS A 298 11.60 10.24 -18.91
N ARG A 299 12.28 11.11 -19.68
CA ARG A 299 11.88 11.46 -21.05
C ARG A 299 11.87 10.23 -21.98
N ARG A 300 12.90 9.38 -21.91
CA ARG A 300 13.00 8.15 -22.72
C ARG A 300 11.85 7.19 -22.41
N LEU A 301 11.60 6.92 -21.12
CA LEU A 301 10.48 6.10 -20.67
C LEU A 301 9.11 6.67 -21.12
N ARG A 302 8.86 7.97 -20.96
CA ARG A 302 7.60 8.59 -21.42
C ARG A 302 7.42 8.56 -22.94
N SER A 303 8.50 8.50 -23.72
CA SER A 303 8.42 8.33 -25.18
C SER A 303 8.07 6.90 -25.62
N ASN A 304 8.31 5.90 -24.78
CA ASN A 304 8.04 4.49 -25.07
C ASN A 304 6.58 4.13 -24.77
N GLU A 305 5.85 3.68 -25.80
CA GLU A 305 4.42 3.34 -25.68
C GLU A 305 4.13 2.14 -24.78
N ASN A 306 4.96 1.09 -24.84
CA ASN A 306 4.79 -0.09 -23.99
C ASN A 306 4.99 0.29 -22.51
N VAL A 307 5.96 1.16 -22.23
CA VAL A 307 6.19 1.72 -20.89
C VAL A 307 5.00 2.58 -20.44
N ARG A 308 4.50 3.50 -21.28
CA ARG A 308 3.31 4.31 -20.97
C ARG A 308 2.11 3.43 -20.62
N ARG A 309 1.82 2.41 -21.44
CA ARG A 309 0.73 1.46 -21.16
C ARG A 309 0.96 0.72 -19.84
N CYS A 310 2.20 0.29 -19.60
CA CYS A 310 2.63 -0.45 -18.42
C CYS A 310 2.57 0.36 -17.11
N LEU A 311 2.81 1.66 -17.12
CA LEU A 311 2.70 2.49 -15.90
C LEU A 311 1.33 3.15 -15.73
N SER A 312 0.43 3.02 -16.72
CA SER A 312 -0.84 3.76 -16.74
C SER A 312 -1.82 3.43 -15.61
N ASP A 313 -1.68 2.32 -14.88
CA ASP A 313 -2.55 2.03 -13.73
C ASP A 313 -1.98 2.65 -12.44
N ASP A 314 -0.66 2.51 -12.21
CA ASP A 314 0.08 3.26 -11.18
C ASP A 314 -0.10 4.80 -11.35
N GLU A 315 -0.11 5.33 -12.58
CA GLU A 315 -0.34 6.76 -12.86
C GLU A 315 -1.73 7.24 -12.39
N LYS A 316 -2.81 6.52 -12.72
CA LYS A 316 -4.18 6.91 -12.31
C LYS A 316 -4.36 6.87 -10.79
N ILE A 317 -3.76 5.89 -10.12
CA ILE A 317 -3.80 5.78 -8.65
C ILE A 317 -2.95 6.89 -8.01
N TYR A 318 -1.81 7.24 -8.60
CA TYR A 318 -0.96 8.34 -8.12
C TYR A 318 -1.59 9.72 -8.29
N GLU A 319 -2.27 10.00 -9.41
CA GLU A 319 -3.02 11.25 -9.56
C GLU A 319 -4.16 11.34 -8.54
N LYS A 320 -4.85 10.23 -8.25
CA LYS A 320 -5.84 10.20 -7.16
C LYS A 320 -5.20 10.41 -5.78
N ALA A 321 -4.02 9.85 -5.54
CA ALA A 321 -3.26 10.08 -4.31
C ALA A 321 -2.89 11.56 -4.13
N LYS A 322 -2.57 12.28 -5.22
CA LYS A 322 -2.32 13.74 -5.19
C LYS A 322 -3.58 14.55 -4.86
N GLU A 323 -4.73 14.20 -5.44
CA GLU A 323 -6.01 14.83 -5.06
C GLU A 323 -6.29 14.69 -3.57
N LEU A 324 -6.17 13.46 -3.04
CA LEU A 324 -6.39 13.17 -1.63
C LEU A 324 -5.35 13.90 -0.76
N PHE A 325 -4.06 13.86 -1.12
CA PHE A 325 -3.00 14.55 -0.38
C PHE A 325 -3.27 16.05 -0.23
N LYS A 326 -3.71 16.71 -1.30
CA LYS A 326 -4.10 18.13 -1.26
C LYS A 326 -5.23 18.37 -0.25
N LEU A 327 -6.29 17.56 -0.26
CA LEU A 327 -7.42 17.71 0.67
C LEU A 327 -7.01 17.47 2.13
N GLN A 328 -6.17 16.46 2.39
CA GLN A 328 -5.61 16.21 3.73
C GLN A 328 -4.82 17.42 4.24
N LYS A 329 -3.98 18.02 3.37
CA LYS A 329 -3.14 19.18 3.69
C LYS A 329 -3.98 20.44 3.98
N GLU A 330 -5.02 20.69 3.18
CA GLU A 330 -5.96 21.79 3.41
C GLU A 330 -6.70 21.64 4.76
N GLU A 331 -7.06 20.40 5.15
CA GLU A 331 -7.71 20.12 6.43
C GLU A 331 -6.73 20.19 7.62
N LEU A 332 -5.49 19.73 7.46
CA LEU A 332 -4.43 19.88 8.47
C LEU A 332 -4.20 21.36 8.82
N GLU A 333 -4.14 22.25 7.84
CA GLU A 333 -3.96 23.69 8.11
C GLU A 333 -5.18 24.33 8.80
N LYS A 334 -6.41 23.87 8.51
CA LYS A 334 -7.61 24.26 9.29
C LYS A 334 -7.49 23.83 10.75
N ARG A 335 -7.07 22.58 11.01
CA ARG A 335 -6.84 22.05 12.37
C ARG A 335 -5.75 22.86 13.09
N LYS A 336 -4.60 23.08 12.47
CA LYS A 336 -3.49 23.90 13.00
C LYS A 336 -3.93 25.34 13.31
N LYS A 337 -4.83 25.92 12.50
CA LYS A 337 -5.40 27.26 12.75
C LYS A 337 -6.32 27.25 13.99
N ALA A 338 -7.30 26.35 14.03
CA ALA A 338 -8.24 26.24 15.16
C ALA A 338 -7.49 25.98 16.49
N GLN A 339 -6.46 25.14 16.48
CA GLN A 339 -5.59 24.87 17.65
C GLN A 339 -4.76 26.08 18.11
N LYS A 340 -4.54 27.10 17.27
CA LYS A 340 -3.89 28.36 17.66
C LYS A 340 -4.91 29.32 18.24
N GLU A 341 -6.08 29.45 17.61
CA GLU A 341 -7.18 30.30 18.08
C GLU A 341 -7.71 29.83 19.44
N SER A 342 -7.82 28.52 19.68
CA SER A 342 -8.20 27.93 20.97
C SER A 342 -7.10 27.94 22.05
N LYS A 343 -5.92 28.54 21.76
CA LYS A 343 -4.83 28.79 22.73
C LYS A 343 -4.58 30.29 22.97
N ALA A 344 -5.30 31.15 22.25
CA ALA A 344 -5.24 32.61 22.38
C ALA A 344 -6.43 33.19 23.17
N ASN A 345 -7.44 32.36 23.43
CA ASN A 345 -8.58 32.61 24.33
C ASN A 345 -8.41 31.78 25.62
#